data_AF-A0A3B7PLR1-F1
#
_entry.id   AF-A0A3B7PLR1-F1
#
_cell.length_a   1.000
_cell.length_b   1.000
_cell.length_c   1.000
_cell.angle_alpha   90.00
_cell.angle_beta   90.00
_cell.angle_gamma   90.00
#
_symmetry.space_group_name_H-M   'P 1'
#
loop_
_entity.id
_entity.type
_entity.pdbx_description
1 polymer ?
#
loop_
_entity_poly.entity_id
_entity_poly.type
_entity_poly.pdbx_seq_one_letter_code
_entity_poly.pdbx_strand_id
1 'polypeptide(L)'
;MEQIRPFPPTDLIDQAEEEEAMRMAPAPGLKEWVVKNFLTIGGQLHNPDHDHIAELLHDDETFLVFAWASSACMAKKRMVLGQCEKVMFNQGGWKKARQEQQMRDWFGAVPVYLITIDASYCENSNDLEFCRLIEHELYHIGVERDEDGEIQYSDHTGLPKHYLAGHDVEVFFGETKRWGADESVKRLLEIAKNAPFVSETNIAACCGTCVIN
;
A
#
# COMPACT_ATOMS: atom_id res chain seq x y z
N MET A 1 -15.47 23.71 -5.55
CA MET A 1 -16.34 22.54 -5.30
C MET A 1 -15.66 21.74 -4.20
N GLU A 2 -16.34 21.53 -3.07
CA GLU A 2 -15.88 20.55 -2.07
C GLU A 2 -15.78 19.20 -2.74
N GLN A 3 -14.59 18.62 -2.76
CA GLN A 3 -14.36 17.30 -3.30
C GLN A 3 -14.66 16.27 -2.23
N ILE A 4 -15.59 15.37 -2.51
CA ILE A 4 -15.98 14.28 -1.61
C ILE A 4 -15.08 13.08 -1.90
N ARG A 5 -14.68 12.33 -0.86
CA ARG A 5 -13.92 11.08 -1.05
C ARG A 5 -14.78 10.01 -1.75
N PRO A 6 -14.17 9.05 -2.46
CA PRO A 6 -14.89 7.95 -3.10
C PRO A 6 -15.48 7.00 -2.07
N PHE A 7 -16.63 6.41 -2.40
CA PHE A 7 -17.28 5.36 -1.62
C PHE A 7 -17.35 4.07 -2.44
N PRO A 8 -17.39 2.89 -1.78
CA PRO A 8 -17.64 1.64 -2.47
C PRO A 8 -19.04 1.62 -3.12
N PRO A 9 -19.30 0.73 -4.10
CA PRO A 9 -20.64 0.51 -4.62
C PRO A 9 -21.61 0.13 -3.49
N THR A 10 -22.75 0.80 -3.44
CA THR A 10 -23.72 0.69 -2.32
C THR A 10 -24.22 -0.72 -2.09
N ASP A 11 -24.30 -1.53 -3.15
CA ASP A 11 -24.79 -2.91 -3.12
C ASP A 11 -23.68 -3.94 -2.92
N LEU A 12 -22.40 -3.54 -2.86
CA LEU A 12 -21.27 -4.49 -2.80
C LEU A 12 -21.30 -5.30 -1.50
N ILE A 13 -21.53 -4.63 -0.38
CA ILE A 13 -21.55 -5.26 0.96
C ILE A 13 -22.84 -6.06 1.12
N ASP A 14 -23.99 -5.48 0.81
CA ASP A 14 -25.30 -6.15 0.87
C ASP A 14 -25.30 -7.46 0.05
N GLN A 15 -24.79 -7.43 -1.19
CA GLN A 15 -24.70 -8.62 -2.03
C GLN A 15 -23.74 -9.68 -1.48
N ALA A 16 -22.62 -9.25 -0.88
CA ALA A 16 -21.67 -10.18 -0.26
C ALA A 16 -22.29 -10.89 0.97
N GLU A 17 -23.10 -10.16 1.75
CA GLU A 17 -23.85 -10.72 2.88
C GLU A 17 -24.93 -11.70 2.41
N GLU A 18 -25.71 -11.34 1.38
CA GLU A 18 -26.75 -12.20 0.81
C GLU A 18 -26.18 -13.51 0.23
N GLU A 19 -25.01 -13.45 -0.39
CA GLU A 19 -24.36 -14.62 -1.00
C GLU A 19 -23.49 -15.43 -0.03
N GLU A 20 -23.29 -14.93 1.19
CA GLU A 20 -22.33 -15.44 2.17
C GLU A 20 -20.92 -15.62 1.56
N ALA A 21 -20.53 -14.69 0.68
CA ALA A 21 -19.30 -14.80 -0.10
C ALA A 21 -18.62 -13.43 -0.29
N MET A 22 -17.28 -13.42 -0.26
CA MET A 22 -16.49 -12.24 -0.57
C MET A 22 -16.79 -11.74 -1.98
N ARG A 23 -17.17 -10.47 -2.11
CA ARG A 23 -17.27 -9.79 -3.40
C ARG A 23 -16.18 -8.76 -3.57
N MET A 24 -15.81 -8.56 -4.83
CA MET A 24 -14.84 -7.56 -5.23
C MET A 24 -15.37 -6.82 -6.45
N ALA A 25 -15.05 -5.54 -6.55
CA ALA A 25 -15.45 -4.69 -7.66
C ALA A 25 -14.32 -3.74 -8.06
N PRO A 26 -14.14 -3.42 -9.36
CA PRO A 26 -13.19 -2.40 -9.77
C PRO A 26 -13.58 -1.04 -9.19
N ALA A 27 -12.58 -0.23 -8.83
CA ALA A 27 -12.75 1.07 -8.17
C ALA A 27 -12.19 2.23 -9.02
N PRO A 28 -12.72 2.48 -10.24
CA PRO A 28 -12.20 3.54 -11.11
C PRO A 28 -12.32 4.93 -10.48
N GLY A 29 -13.42 5.21 -9.76
CA GLY A 29 -13.58 6.47 -9.03
C GLY A 29 -12.56 6.66 -7.90
N LEU A 30 -12.10 5.57 -7.28
CA LEU A 30 -11.00 5.63 -6.32
C LEU A 30 -9.69 5.98 -7.00
N LYS A 31 -9.37 5.32 -8.12
CA LYS A 31 -8.19 5.62 -8.94
C LYS A 31 -8.17 7.10 -9.34
N GLU A 32 -9.25 7.61 -9.92
CA GLU A 32 -9.35 9.01 -10.36
C GLU A 32 -9.11 9.99 -9.20
N TRP A 33 -9.68 9.71 -8.03
CA TRP A 33 -9.50 10.54 -6.86
C TRP A 33 -8.07 10.48 -6.32
N VAL A 34 -7.44 9.29 -6.29
CA VAL A 34 -6.05 9.13 -5.87
C VAL A 34 -5.11 9.89 -6.81
N VAL A 35 -5.27 9.72 -8.11
CA VAL A 35 -4.47 10.44 -9.12
C VAL A 35 -4.57 11.94 -8.88
N LYS A 36 -5.80 12.47 -8.80
CA LYS A 36 -6.04 13.90 -8.63
C LYS A 36 -5.47 14.49 -7.34
N ASN A 37 -5.52 13.74 -6.23
CA ASN A 37 -5.19 14.30 -4.92
C ASN A 37 -3.78 13.97 -4.44
N PHE A 38 -3.28 12.75 -4.68
CA PHE A 38 -1.99 12.29 -4.18
C PHE A 38 -0.88 12.35 -5.22
N LEU A 39 -1.20 12.09 -6.49
CA LEU A 39 -0.20 11.87 -7.55
C LEU A 39 -0.05 13.07 -8.51
N THR A 40 -0.99 14.01 -8.51
CA THR A 40 -0.92 15.21 -9.34
C THR A 40 -0.32 16.37 -8.56
N ILE A 41 0.71 17.01 -9.13
CA ILE A 41 1.32 18.24 -8.59
C ILE A 41 0.23 19.30 -8.39
N GLY A 42 0.16 19.86 -7.18
CA GLY A 42 -0.86 20.83 -6.78
C GLY A 42 -2.19 20.21 -6.29
N GLY A 43 -2.28 18.88 -6.24
CA GLY A 43 -3.33 18.17 -5.52
C GLY A 43 -3.28 18.49 -4.02
N GLN A 44 -4.44 18.47 -3.35
CA GLN A 44 -4.55 18.85 -1.93
C GLN A 44 -3.74 17.94 -1.00
N LEU A 45 -3.51 16.70 -1.44
CA LEU A 45 -2.81 15.65 -0.72
C LEU A 45 -1.54 15.23 -1.46
N HIS A 46 -1.02 16.05 -2.39
CA HIS A 46 0.12 15.68 -3.23
C HIS A 46 1.31 15.27 -2.34
N ASN A 47 1.93 14.14 -2.67
CA ASN A 47 3.13 13.67 -1.99
C ASN A 47 4.22 13.37 -3.03
N PRO A 48 5.33 14.12 -3.04
CA PRO A 48 6.44 13.90 -3.96
C PRO A 48 7.05 12.51 -3.89
N ASP A 49 6.93 11.81 -2.75
CA ASP A 49 7.44 10.45 -2.59
C ASP A 49 6.76 9.47 -3.58
N HIS A 50 5.59 9.82 -4.12
CA HIS A 50 4.85 9.03 -5.10
C HIS A 50 4.96 9.55 -6.54
N ASP A 51 5.81 10.54 -6.83
CA ASP A 51 5.93 11.11 -8.17
C ASP A 51 6.36 10.07 -9.22
N HIS A 52 7.14 9.06 -8.81
CA HIS A 52 7.54 7.94 -9.68
C HIS A 52 6.36 7.06 -10.13
N ILE A 53 5.27 7.01 -9.34
CA ILE A 53 4.02 6.33 -9.71
C ILE A 53 3.25 7.19 -10.73
N ALA A 54 3.21 8.51 -10.50
CA ALA A 54 2.53 9.46 -11.36
C ALA A 54 3.11 9.47 -12.78
N GLU A 55 4.45 9.42 -12.88
CA GLU A 55 5.17 9.33 -14.16
C GLU A 55 4.74 8.09 -14.96
N LEU A 56 4.68 6.92 -14.34
CA LEU A 56 4.25 5.71 -15.06
C LEU A 56 2.77 5.68 -15.39
N LEU A 57 1.91 6.23 -14.53
CA LEU A 57 0.48 6.33 -14.82
C LEU A 57 0.16 7.26 -15.99
N HIS A 58 1.01 8.26 -16.24
CA HIS A 58 0.87 9.14 -17.40
C HIS A 58 1.10 8.38 -18.72
N ASP A 59 2.05 7.44 -18.72
CA ASP A 59 2.41 6.67 -19.92
C ASP A 59 1.57 5.40 -20.09
N ASP A 60 1.19 4.75 -18.98
CA ASP A 60 0.37 3.55 -18.96
C ASP A 60 -0.67 3.62 -17.82
N GLU A 61 -1.92 3.92 -18.18
CA GLU A 61 -3.03 3.96 -17.23
C GLU A 61 -3.26 2.60 -16.53
N THR A 62 -2.77 1.49 -17.08
CA THR A 62 -2.90 0.16 -16.48
C THR A 62 -1.78 -0.16 -15.49
N PHE A 63 -0.82 0.77 -15.29
CA PHE A 63 0.25 0.62 -14.30
C PHE A 63 -0.29 0.41 -12.88
N LEU A 64 -1.27 1.21 -12.47
CA LEU A 64 -1.92 1.10 -11.16
C LEU A 64 -3.44 1.19 -11.30
N VAL A 65 -4.12 0.18 -10.75
CA VAL A 65 -5.59 0.14 -10.64
C VAL A 65 -6.03 -0.17 -9.22
N PHE A 66 -7.31 0.09 -8.95
CA PHE A 66 -7.89 -0.08 -7.62
C PHE A 66 -9.11 -1.00 -7.68
N ALA A 67 -9.35 -1.72 -6.58
CA ALA A 67 -10.55 -2.49 -6.36
C ALA A 67 -11.07 -2.31 -4.93
N TRP A 68 -12.38 -2.50 -4.77
CA TRP A 68 -13.04 -2.67 -3.48
C TRP A 68 -13.17 -4.16 -3.18
N ALA A 69 -12.95 -4.54 -1.92
CA ALA A 69 -13.36 -5.82 -1.35
C ALA A 69 -14.51 -5.57 -0.37
N SER A 70 -15.53 -6.43 -0.37
CA SER A 70 -16.70 -6.26 0.50
C SER A 70 -16.36 -6.28 1.99
N SER A 71 -15.26 -6.93 2.38
CA SER A 71 -14.76 -6.94 3.75
C SER A 71 -13.25 -7.17 3.83
N ALA A 72 -12.66 -6.92 5.00
CA ALA A 72 -11.26 -7.25 5.28
C ALA A 72 -10.96 -8.74 5.08
N CYS A 73 -9.73 -9.05 4.65
CA CYS A 73 -9.24 -10.41 4.62
C CYS A 73 -8.34 -10.72 5.84
N MET A 74 -8.17 -12.01 6.14
CA MET A 74 -7.26 -12.47 7.19
C MET A 74 -5.96 -12.99 6.57
N ALA A 75 -4.84 -12.35 6.88
CA ALA A 75 -3.51 -12.81 6.47
C ALA A 75 -2.61 -12.98 7.68
N LYS A 76 -2.00 -14.18 7.84
CA LYS A 76 -1.09 -14.49 8.96
C LYS A 76 -1.66 -14.11 10.34
N LYS A 77 -2.95 -14.37 10.56
CA LYS A 77 -3.71 -14.02 11.79
C LYS A 77 -3.86 -12.52 12.06
N ARG A 78 -3.59 -11.67 11.07
CA ARG A 78 -3.85 -10.23 11.13
C ARG A 78 -4.95 -9.88 10.12
N MET A 79 -5.75 -8.90 10.49
CA MET A 79 -6.74 -8.29 9.61
C MET A 79 -6.01 -7.38 8.62
N VAL A 80 -6.41 -7.44 7.35
CA VAL A 80 -5.84 -6.66 6.25
C VAL A 80 -6.95 -5.79 5.68
N LEU A 81 -6.81 -4.47 5.86
CA LEU A 81 -7.79 -3.46 5.44
C LEU A 81 -7.49 -2.91 4.02
N GLY A 82 -6.25 -3.03 3.58
CA GLY A 82 -5.78 -2.69 2.26
C GLY A 82 -4.68 -3.67 1.84
N GLN A 83 -4.54 -3.87 0.53
CA GLN A 83 -3.48 -4.69 -0.02
C GLN A 83 -3.04 -4.14 -1.37
N CYS A 84 -1.81 -3.66 -1.42
CA CYS A 84 -1.06 -3.46 -2.65
C CYS A 84 -0.39 -4.77 -3.10
N GLU A 85 -0.56 -5.11 -4.38
CA GLU A 85 0.14 -6.23 -5.01
C GLU A 85 0.69 -5.87 -6.37
N LYS A 86 1.90 -6.36 -6.67
CA LYS A 86 2.38 -6.46 -8.04
C LYS A 86 1.74 -7.70 -8.66
N VAL A 87 0.86 -7.51 -9.63
CA VAL A 87 -0.04 -8.57 -10.10
C VAL A 87 0.75 -9.71 -10.73
N MET A 88 0.71 -10.86 -10.06
CA MET A 88 1.43 -12.07 -10.46
C MET A 88 0.56 -13.30 -10.18
N PHE A 89 0.30 -14.11 -11.22
CA PHE A 89 -0.50 -15.32 -11.09
C PHE A 89 0.39 -16.55 -10.87
N ASN A 90 0.52 -16.98 -9.62
CA ASN A 90 1.31 -18.15 -9.22
C ASN A 90 0.59 -19.49 -9.50
N GLN A 91 -0.10 -19.58 -10.64
CA GLN A 91 -0.82 -20.77 -11.09
C GLN A 91 -0.67 -20.93 -12.60
N GLY A 92 -0.97 -22.13 -13.12
CA GLY A 92 -0.98 -22.43 -14.56
C GLY A 92 -2.36 -22.77 -15.10
N GLY A 93 -2.43 -22.96 -16.42
CA GLY A 93 -3.62 -23.45 -17.13
C GLY A 93 -4.88 -22.63 -16.85
N TRP A 94 -6.02 -23.31 -16.66
CA TRP A 94 -7.31 -22.65 -16.46
C TRP A 94 -7.43 -21.81 -15.18
N LYS A 95 -6.62 -22.07 -14.15
CA LYS A 95 -6.61 -21.25 -12.93
C LYS A 95 -6.07 -19.86 -13.24
N LYS A 96 -4.94 -19.79 -13.95
CA LYS A 96 -4.36 -18.54 -14.43
C LYS A 96 -5.30 -17.82 -15.41
N ALA A 97 -5.84 -18.55 -16.38
CA ALA A 97 -6.71 -17.97 -17.41
C ALA A 97 -7.94 -17.26 -16.80
N ARG A 98 -8.59 -17.85 -15.78
CA ARG A 98 -9.73 -17.20 -15.09
C ARG A 98 -9.32 -15.94 -14.33
N GLN A 99 -8.16 -15.94 -13.69
CA GLN A 99 -7.66 -14.76 -12.97
C GLN A 99 -7.27 -13.63 -13.93
N GLU A 100 -6.60 -13.96 -15.04
CA GLU A 100 -6.28 -12.98 -16.10
C GLU A 100 -7.53 -12.42 -16.76
N GLN A 101 -8.52 -13.28 -17.03
CA GLN A 101 -9.81 -12.85 -17.57
C GLN A 101 -10.50 -11.85 -16.64
N GLN A 102 -10.55 -12.14 -15.34
CA GLN A 102 -11.14 -11.22 -14.35
C GLN A 102 -10.49 -9.83 -14.41
N MET A 103 -9.16 -9.76 -14.47
CA MET A 103 -8.46 -8.48 -14.56
C MET A 103 -8.78 -7.74 -15.87
N ARG A 104 -8.81 -8.46 -17.00
CA ARG A 104 -9.14 -7.86 -18.31
C ARG A 104 -10.58 -7.36 -18.37
N ASP A 105 -11.52 -8.12 -17.81
CA ASP A 105 -12.93 -7.74 -17.79
C ASP A 105 -13.15 -6.50 -16.90
N TRP A 106 -12.38 -6.34 -15.83
CA TRP A 106 -12.46 -5.18 -14.94
C TRP A 106 -11.68 -3.96 -15.41
N PHE A 107 -10.47 -4.16 -15.97
CA PHE A 107 -9.50 -3.08 -16.19
C PHE A 107 -9.04 -2.96 -17.65
N GLY A 108 -9.58 -3.78 -18.56
CA GLY A 108 -9.17 -3.84 -19.97
C GLY A 108 -7.82 -4.54 -20.22
N ALA A 109 -7.02 -4.74 -19.18
CA ALA A 109 -5.71 -5.39 -19.23
C ALA A 109 -5.44 -6.15 -17.93
N VAL A 110 -4.30 -6.87 -17.89
CA VAL A 110 -3.72 -7.30 -16.61
C VAL A 110 -2.84 -6.15 -16.12
N PRO A 111 -3.19 -5.45 -15.04
CA PRO A 111 -2.46 -4.28 -14.57
C PRO A 111 -1.10 -4.68 -13.97
N VAL A 112 -0.18 -3.72 -13.81
CA VAL A 112 1.11 -3.99 -13.16
C VAL A 112 0.94 -4.07 -11.64
N TYR A 113 0.22 -3.10 -11.07
CA TYR A 113 -0.12 -3.03 -9.65
C TYR A 113 -1.65 -2.94 -9.46
N LEU A 114 -2.12 -3.63 -8.42
CA LEU A 114 -3.51 -3.57 -7.95
C LEU A 114 -3.48 -3.20 -6.47
N ILE A 115 -4.23 -2.17 -6.09
CA ILE A 115 -4.52 -1.86 -4.69
C ILE A 115 -5.97 -2.25 -4.41
N THR A 116 -6.18 -3.16 -3.49
CA THR A 116 -7.51 -3.57 -3.02
C THR A 116 -7.78 -2.97 -1.65
N ILE A 117 -8.94 -2.35 -1.46
CA ILE A 117 -9.33 -1.70 -0.20
C ILE A 117 -10.62 -2.31 0.35
N ASP A 118 -10.67 -2.52 1.67
CA ASP A 118 -11.87 -2.94 2.39
C ASP A 118 -12.95 -1.85 2.36
N ALA A 119 -14.05 -2.16 1.67
CA ALA A 119 -15.24 -1.32 1.55
C ALA A 119 -15.90 -1.07 2.91
N SER A 120 -16.04 -2.11 3.73
CA SER A 120 -16.69 -2.01 5.03
C SER A 120 -15.91 -1.10 5.98
N TYR A 121 -14.58 -1.19 5.96
CA TYR A 121 -13.72 -0.25 6.70
C TYR A 121 -13.86 1.18 6.19
N CYS A 122 -13.91 1.39 4.87
CA CYS A 122 -14.04 2.74 4.30
C CYS A 122 -15.38 3.39 4.61
N GLU A 123 -16.47 2.64 4.71
CA GLU A 123 -17.76 3.18 5.14
C GLU A 123 -17.77 3.64 6.61
N ASN A 124 -17.01 2.94 7.46
CA ASN A 124 -17.01 3.16 8.91
C ASN A 124 -15.85 4.03 9.42
N SER A 125 -14.89 4.36 8.57
CA SER A 125 -13.71 5.17 8.93
C SER A 125 -13.90 6.65 8.61
N ASN A 126 -13.21 7.51 9.36
CA ASN A 126 -13.19 8.94 9.07
C ASN A 126 -12.22 9.28 7.91
N ASP A 127 -12.20 10.55 7.46
CA ASP A 127 -11.38 10.97 6.32
C ASP A 127 -9.87 10.79 6.56
N LEU A 128 -9.40 10.99 7.79
CA LEU A 128 -7.99 10.81 8.15
C LEU A 128 -7.57 9.33 8.02
N GLU A 129 -8.37 8.44 8.60
CA GLU A 129 -8.15 7.00 8.56
C GLU A 129 -8.14 6.46 7.13
N PHE A 130 -9.11 6.90 6.32
CA PHE A 130 -9.18 6.56 4.90
C PHE A 130 -7.96 7.06 4.13
N CYS A 131 -7.60 8.35 4.24
CA CYS A 131 -6.47 8.90 3.51
C CYS A 131 -5.15 8.23 3.91
N ARG A 132 -4.99 7.91 5.21
CA ARG A 132 -3.83 7.17 5.69
C ARG A 132 -3.75 5.77 5.09
N LEU A 133 -4.86 5.02 5.07
CA LEU A 133 -4.89 3.68 4.46
C LEU A 133 -4.52 3.73 2.98
N ILE A 134 -5.09 4.67 2.22
CA ILE A 134 -4.78 4.80 0.79
C ILE A 134 -3.29 5.09 0.56
N GLU A 135 -2.71 6.00 1.34
CA GLU A 135 -1.30 6.33 1.19
C GLU A 135 -0.37 5.21 1.66
N HIS A 136 -0.75 4.50 2.72
CA HIS A 136 -0.08 3.28 3.16
C HIS A 136 0.10 2.30 2.00
N GLU A 137 -1.00 2.02 1.28
CA GLU A 137 -0.94 1.11 0.13
C GLU A 137 -0.16 1.67 -1.06
N LEU A 138 -0.10 2.99 -1.23
CA LEU A 138 0.75 3.61 -2.26
C LEU A 138 2.24 3.45 -1.95
N TYR A 139 2.64 3.55 -0.68
CA TYR A 139 4.04 3.35 -0.26
C TYR A 139 4.55 1.92 -0.51
N HIS A 140 3.66 0.94 -0.70
CA HIS A 140 4.07 -0.39 -1.12
C HIS A 140 4.60 -0.45 -2.57
N ILE A 141 4.31 0.56 -3.38
CA ILE A 141 4.91 0.71 -4.71
C ILE A 141 6.22 1.47 -4.51
N GLY A 142 7.33 0.75 -4.36
CA GLY A 142 8.67 1.33 -4.22
C GLY A 142 9.38 1.44 -5.57
N VAL A 143 10.39 2.30 -5.64
CA VAL A 143 11.29 2.42 -6.81
C VAL A 143 12.74 2.29 -6.36
N GLU A 144 13.54 1.48 -7.05
CA GLU A 144 14.96 1.33 -6.75
C GLU A 144 15.69 2.64 -6.98
N ARG A 145 16.54 3.01 -6.03
CA ARG A 145 17.40 4.21 -6.09
C ARG A 145 18.86 3.82 -5.94
N ASP A 146 19.77 4.60 -6.52
CA ASP A 146 21.21 4.40 -6.36
C ASP A 146 21.74 5.07 -5.09
N GLU A 147 23.07 5.08 -4.90
CA GLU A 147 23.74 5.66 -3.73
C GLU A 147 23.54 7.18 -3.60
N ASP A 148 23.28 7.85 -4.72
CA ASP A 148 23.02 9.30 -4.78
C ASP A 148 21.52 9.62 -4.62
N GLY A 149 20.67 8.58 -4.53
CA GLY A 149 19.22 8.69 -4.37
C GLY A 149 18.44 8.84 -5.68
N GLU A 150 19.11 8.71 -6.83
CA GLU A 150 18.50 8.82 -8.15
C GLU A 150 17.79 7.53 -8.54
N ILE A 151 16.71 7.64 -9.32
CA ILE A 151 15.92 6.47 -9.76
C ILE A 151 16.75 5.58 -10.67
N GLN A 152 16.76 4.28 -10.38
CA GLN A 152 17.37 3.29 -11.25
C GLN A 152 16.39 2.83 -12.34
N TYR A 153 16.88 2.84 -13.57
CA TYR A 153 16.13 2.39 -14.74
C TYR A 153 16.60 1.02 -15.20
N SER A 154 15.68 0.24 -15.77
CA SER A 154 15.99 -1.06 -16.37
C SER A 154 16.64 -0.88 -17.74
N ASP A 155 17.84 -1.44 -17.95
CA ASP A 155 18.54 -1.39 -19.25
C ASP A 155 17.73 -2.03 -20.40
N HIS A 156 16.79 -2.93 -20.07
CA HIS A 156 16.01 -3.67 -21.06
C HIS A 156 14.74 -2.91 -21.47
N THR A 157 14.09 -2.23 -20.53
CA THR A 157 12.79 -1.58 -20.76
C THR A 157 12.86 -0.06 -20.78
N GLY A 158 13.94 0.53 -20.26
CA GLY A 158 14.07 1.98 -20.08
C GLY A 158 13.15 2.56 -19.01
N LEU A 159 12.43 1.72 -18.26
CA LEU A 159 11.47 2.14 -17.23
C LEU A 159 12.09 2.08 -15.83
N PRO A 160 11.63 2.91 -14.87
CA PRO A 160 12.04 2.81 -13.47
C PRO A 160 11.81 1.41 -12.90
N LYS A 161 12.78 0.92 -12.13
CA LYS A 161 12.71 -0.39 -11.48
C LYS A 161 11.84 -0.34 -10.24
N HIS A 162 10.56 -0.64 -10.43
CA HIS A 162 9.60 -0.71 -9.33
C HIS A 162 9.60 -2.08 -8.64
N TYR A 163 9.52 -2.05 -7.31
CA TYR A 163 9.40 -3.23 -6.45
C TYR A 163 8.18 -3.12 -5.53
N LEU A 164 7.80 -4.24 -4.91
CA LEU A 164 6.77 -4.25 -3.87
C LEU A 164 7.48 -4.09 -2.53
N ALA A 165 7.41 -2.90 -1.94
CA ALA A 165 7.98 -2.62 -0.63
C ALA A 165 7.21 -3.38 0.46
N GLY A 166 7.91 -3.90 1.46
CA GLY A 166 7.26 -4.50 2.62
C GLY A 166 6.65 -3.45 3.55
N HIS A 167 5.98 -3.90 4.61
CA HIS A 167 5.66 -3.03 5.76
C HIS A 167 6.96 -2.72 6.54
N ASP A 168 7.88 -1.99 5.92
CA ASP A 168 9.18 -1.62 6.50
C ASP A 168 9.15 -0.20 7.09
N VAL A 169 10.19 0.15 7.84
CA VAL A 169 10.36 1.42 8.56
C VAL A 169 10.19 2.63 7.64
N GLU A 170 10.57 2.52 6.37
CA GLU A 170 10.44 3.60 5.37
C GLU A 170 8.97 3.98 5.11
N VAL A 171 8.07 3.00 4.99
CA VAL A 171 6.62 3.21 4.91
C VAL A 171 6.14 3.96 6.16
N PHE A 172 6.62 3.53 7.33
CA PHE A 172 6.24 4.14 8.61
C PHE A 172 6.77 5.59 8.76
N PHE A 173 7.93 5.94 8.21
CA PHE A 173 8.44 7.31 8.27
C PHE A 173 7.57 8.27 7.47
N GLY A 174 7.24 7.92 6.23
CA GLY A 174 6.36 8.71 5.37
C GLY A 174 4.99 8.91 6.01
N GLU A 175 4.37 7.82 6.48
CA GLU A 175 3.08 7.88 7.18
C GLU A 175 3.14 8.72 8.46
N THR A 176 4.13 8.48 9.33
CA THR A 176 4.24 9.18 10.61
C THR A 176 4.47 10.67 10.41
N LYS A 177 5.30 11.05 9.43
CA LYS A 177 5.55 12.45 9.08
C LYS A 177 4.29 13.16 8.62
N ARG A 178 3.39 12.45 7.93
CA ARG A 178 2.24 13.05 7.25
C ARG A 178 0.95 13.00 8.04
N TRP A 179 0.67 11.86 8.69
CA TRP A 179 -0.56 11.60 9.43
C TRP A 179 -0.37 11.57 10.95
N GLY A 180 0.88 11.63 11.42
CA GLY A 180 1.23 11.47 12.82
C GLY A 180 1.40 10.02 13.25
N ALA A 181 2.03 9.83 14.41
CA ALA A 181 2.27 8.51 14.99
C ALA A 181 0.95 7.88 15.48
N ASP A 182 0.73 6.60 15.16
CA ASP A 182 -0.30 5.81 15.83
C ASP A 182 0.11 5.41 17.26
N GLU A 183 -0.82 4.79 17.99
CA GLU A 183 -0.59 4.33 19.36
C GLU A 183 0.55 3.32 19.48
N SER A 184 0.80 2.48 18.47
CA SER A 184 1.90 1.52 18.52
C SER A 184 3.24 2.24 18.35
N VAL A 185 3.33 3.20 17.43
CA VAL A 185 4.52 4.06 17.25
C VAL A 185 4.75 4.94 18.48
N LYS A 186 3.69 5.55 19.04
CA LYS A 186 3.79 6.32 20.29
C LYS A 186 4.29 5.46 21.44
N ARG A 187 3.78 4.23 21.57
CA ARG A 187 4.23 3.27 22.58
C ARG A 187 5.70 2.89 22.37
N LEU A 188 6.12 2.69 21.12
CA LEU A 188 7.52 2.42 20.79
C LEU A 188 8.42 3.60 21.15
N LEU A 189 8.02 4.83 20.81
CA LEU A 189 8.74 6.06 21.19
C LEU A 189 8.87 6.18 22.71
N GLU A 190 7.81 5.86 23.45
CA GLU A 190 7.85 5.89 24.92
C GLU A 190 8.79 4.82 25.49
N ILE A 191 8.79 3.61 24.93
CA ILE A 191 9.74 2.56 25.32
C ILE A 191 11.18 3.00 25.00
N ALA A 192 11.42 3.59 23.83
CA ALA A 192 12.74 4.02 23.37
C ALA A 192 13.35 5.16 24.19
N LYS A 193 12.54 5.94 24.92
CA LYS A 193 13.03 6.95 25.88
C LYS A 193 13.67 6.33 27.12
N ASN A 194 13.39 5.07 27.42
CA ASN A 194 13.95 4.39 28.57
C ASN A 194 15.29 3.73 28.22
N ALA A 195 16.16 3.56 29.21
CA ALA A 195 17.39 2.79 29.03
C ALA A 195 17.03 1.34 28.59
N PRO A 196 17.83 0.73 27.70
CA PRO A 196 17.62 -0.65 27.30
C PRO A 196 17.53 -1.58 28.51
N PHE A 197 16.61 -2.55 28.44
CA PHE A 197 16.44 -3.53 29.52
C PHE A 197 17.70 -4.37 29.76
N VAL A 198 18.52 -4.57 28.72
CA VAL A 198 19.81 -5.25 28.79
C VAL A 198 20.90 -4.19 28.74
N SER A 199 21.68 -4.07 29.82
CA SER A 199 22.82 -3.16 29.87
C SER A 199 23.98 -3.64 29.00
N GLU A 200 24.80 -2.70 28.53
CA GLU A 200 26.06 -3.01 27.83
C GLU A 200 26.96 -3.92 28.66
N THR A 201 27.00 -3.74 29.99
CA THR A 201 27.74 -4.60 30.92
C THR A 201 27.26 -6.06 30.86
N ASN A 202 25.95 -6.29 30.84
CA ASN A 202 25.38 -7.63 30.75
C ASN A 202 25.67 -8.27 29.38
N ILE A 203 25.62 -7.48 28.31
CA ILE A 203 26.00 -7.92 26.95
C ILE A 203 27.48 -8.32 26.94
N ALA A 204 28.37 -7.45 27.43
CA ALA A 204 29.81 -7.70 27.48
C ALA A 204 30.17 -8.94 28.30
N ALA A 205 29.55 -9.12 29.47
CA ALA A 205 29.76 -10.27 30.33
C ALA A 205 29.26 -11.59 29.70
N CYS A 206 28.20 -11.52 28.89
CA CYS A 206 27.65 -12.69 28.20
C CYS A 206 28.44 -13.05 26.94
N CYS A 207 28.83 -12.06 26.12
CA CYS A 207 29.48 -12.29 24.84
C CYS A 207 30.98 -12.63 24.96
N GLY A 208 31.65 -12.21 26.05
CA GLY A 208 33.06 -12.56 26.32
C GLY A 208 34.09 -11.93 25.36
N THR A 209 33.65 -11.33 24.24
CA THR A 209 34.52 -10.67 23.25
C THR A 209 34.84 -9.22 23.60
N CYS A 210 34.06 -8.57 24.45
CA CYS A 210 34.21 -7.15 24.79
C CYS A 210 35.25 -6.88 25.90
N VAL A 211 35.81 -7.92 26.50
CA VAL A 211 36.81 -7.83 27.59
C VAL A 211 38.22 -8.19 27.12
N ILE A 212 38.43 -8.33 25.81
CA ILE A 212 39.74 -8.54 25.18
C ILE A 212 40.18 -7.22 24.54
N ASN A 213 40.50 -6.22 25.35
CA ASN A 213 41.33 -5.08 24.98
C ASN A 213 42.22 -4.71 26.17
#